data_AF-A0A3D3HNQ5-F1
#
_entry.id   AF-A0A3D3HNQ5-F1
#
_cell.length_a   1.000
_cell.length_b   1.000
_cell.length_c   1.000
_cell.angle_alpha   90.00
_cell.angle_beta   90.00
_cell.angle_gamma   90.00
#
_symmetry.space_group_name_H-M   'P 1'
#
loop_
_entity.id
_entity.type
_entity.pdbx_description
1 polymer ?
#
loop_
_entity_poly.entity_id
_entity_poly.type
_entity_poly.pdbx_seq_one_letter_code
_entity_poly.pdbx_strand_id
1 'polypeptide(L)' 'MIGTEKAESPWFKTSDLASRYEVKPHTIRLWAGNGKQRREGFPRPRYKSTELVFMKQDILDWENGKQFE' A
#
# COMPACT_ATOMS: atom_id res chain seq x y z
N MET A 1 -6.07 9.48 -31.86
CA MET A 1 -5.76 9.77 -30.45
C MET A 1 -4.96 8.58 -29.94
N ILE A 2 -3.64 8.73 -29.73
CA ILE A 2 -2.83 7.65 -29.15
C ILE A 2 -2.96 7.77 -27.64
N GLY A 3 -3.88 6.99 -27.06
CA GLY A 3 -3.94 6.80 -25.62
C GLY A 3 -2.66 6.09 -25.21
N THR A 4 -1.75 6.82 -24.57
CA THR A 4 -0.66 6.21 -23.83
C THR A 4 -1.29 5.62 -22.58
N GLU A 5 -1.73 4.37 -22.66
CA GLU A 5 -2.01 3.57 -21.47
C GLU A 5 -0.69 3.47 -20.71
N LYS A 6 -0.48 4.38 -19.74
CA LYS A 6 0.54 4.17 -18.72
C LYS A 6 0.16 2.85 -18.06
N ALA A 7 0.89 1.79 -18.38
CA ALA A 7 0.79 0.54 -17.63
C ALA A 7 0.90 0.91 -16.16
N GLU A 8 -0.20 0.79 -15.42
CA GLU A 8 -0.21 1.16 -14.02
C GLU A 8 0.85 0.32 -13.33
N SER A 9 1.76 0.99 -12.62
CA SER A 9 2.77 0.29 -11.84
C SER A 9 2.07 -0.72 -10.93
N PRO A 10 2.53 -1.98 -10.84
CA PRO A 10 1.92 -3.00 -9.98
C PRO A 10 2.20 -2.75 -8.47
N TRP A 11 2.69 -1.55 -8.15
CA TRP A 11 3.19 -1.16 -6.85
C TRP A 11 2.52 0.12 -6.38
N PHE A 12 2.16 0.15 -5.10
CA PHE A 12 1.87 1.37 -4.37
C PHE A 12 3.05 1.76 -3.48
N LYS A 13 3.41 3.03 -3.48
CA LYS A 13 4.34 3.60 -2.51
C LYS A 13 3.58 4.13 -1.30
N THR A 14 4.34 4.49 -0.26
CA THR A 14 3.78 5.08 0.96
C THR A 14 2.98 6.35 0.67
N SER A 15 3.49 7.23 -0.20
CA SER A 15 2.82 8.44 -0.67
C SER A 15 1.52 8.16 -1.43
N ASP A 16 1.49 7.12 -2.26
CA ASP A 16 0.28 6.70 -2.98
C ASP A 16 -0.81 6.27 -2.00
N LEU A 17 -0.47 5.42 -1.03
CA LEU A 17 -1.41 4.96 0.00
C LEU A 17 -1.83 6.09 0.96
N ALA A 18 -0.91 6.99 1.30
CA ALA A 18 -1.21 8.16 2.11
C ALA A 18 -2.27 9.04 1.43
N SER A 19 -2.15 9.24 0.12
CA SER A 19 -3.12 9.98 -0.68
C SER A 19 -4.44 9.23 -0.79
N ARG A 20 -4.40 7.91 -1.04
CA ARG A 20 -5.59 7.05 -1.17
C ARG A 20 -6.45 7.00 0.09
N TYR A 21 -5.83 6.95 1.27
CA TYR A 21 -6.53 6.88 2.55
C TYR A 21 -6.66 8.24 3.25
N GLU A 22 -6.25 9.33 2.59
CA GLU A 22 -6.26 10.69 3.15
C GLU A 22 -5.54 10.81 4.50
N VAL A 23 -4.42 10.11 4.64
CA VAL A 23 -3.57 10.12 5.85
C VAL A 23 -2.17 10.62 5.54
N LYS A 24 -1.39 10.90 6.59
CA LYS A 24 0.02 11.24 6.42
C LYS A 24 0.85 9.98 6.08
N PRO A 25 1.93 10.08 5.28
CA PRO A 25 2.83 8.95 5.00
C PRO A 25 3.37 8.26 6.26
N HIS A 26 3.53 9.00 7.35
CA HIS A 26 3.92 8.43 8.64
C HIS A 26 2.89 7.41 9.17
N THR A 27 1.60 7.64 8.97
CA THR A 27 0.52 6.73 9.37
C THR A 27 0.62 5.38 8.66
N ILE A 28 0.88 5.39 7.35
CA ILE A 28 1.09 4.15 6.56
C ILE A 28 2.29 3.34 7.09
N ARG A 29 3.38 4.03 7.48
CA ARG A 29 4.54 3.37 8.10
C ARG A 29 4.19 2.72 9.45
N LEU A 30 3.39 3.39 10.28
CA LEU A 30 2.90 2.83 11.54
C LEU A 30 2.00 1.61 11.31
N TRP A 31 1.12 1.68 10.32
CA TRP A 31 0.24 0.58 9.94
C TRP A 31 1.01 -0.67 9.54
N ALA A 32 1.96 -0.54 8.62
CA ALA A 32 2.79 -1.64 8.14
C ALA A 32 3.73 -2.25 9.20
N GLY A 33 4.09 -1.49 10.24
CA GLY A 33 5.01 -1.95 11.29
C GLY A 33 4.31 -2.75 12.39
N ASN A 34 3.58 -2.05 13.26
CA ASN A 34 2.97 -2.64 14.47
C ASN A 34 1.51 -2.20 14.68
N GLY A 35 1.00 -1.30 13.83
CA GLY A 35 -0.37 -0.81 13.91
C GLY A 35 -1.35 -1.77 13.27
N LYS A 36 -1.95 -1.34 12.15
CA LYS A 36 -2.95 -2.12 11.42
C LYS A 36 -2.47 -3.48 10.94
N GLN A 37 -1.17 -3.70 10.70
CA GLN A 37 -0.74 -5.02 10.25
C GLN A 37 -1.03 -6.09 11.33
N ARG A 38 -0.74 -5.80 12.59
CA ARG A 38 -1.02 -6.74 13.69
C ARG A 38 -2.51 -6.86 14.05
N ARG A 39 -3.29 -5.80 13.83
CA ARG A 39 -4.70 -5.73 14.28
C ARG A 39 -5.70 -6.13 13.22
N GLU A 40 -5.39 -5.83 11.96
CA GLU A 40 -6.31 -5.88 10.82
C GLU A 40 -5.67 -6.59 9.61
N GLY A 41 -4.45 -7.11 9.73
CA GLY A 41 -3.76 -7.78 8.62
C GLY A 41 -3.40 -6.86 7.45
N PHE A 42 -3.08 -5.59 7.71
CA PHE A 42 -2.60 -4.64 6.68
C PHE A 42 -1.29 -5.07 5.96
N PRO A 43 -1.28 -5.14 4.61
CA PRO A 43 -0.17 -5.66 3.82
C PRO A 43 1.22 -5.20 4.23
N ARG A 44 2.16 -6.15 4.27
CA ARG A 44 3.58 -5.86 4.49
C ARG A 44 4.20 -5.27 3.21
N PRO A 45 5.11 -4.30 3.33
CA PRO A 45 5.83 -3.81 2.16
C PRO A 45 6.74 -4.90 1.61
N ARG A 46 6.75 -5.04 0.28
CA ARG A 46 7.59 -6.01 -0.44
C ARG A 46 9.05 -5.64 -0.41
N TYR A 47 9.36 -4.34 -0.47
CA TYR A 47 10.70 -3.83 -0.33
C TYR A 47 10.70 -2.40 0.20
N LYS A 48 11.84 -2.01 0.76
CA LYS A 48 12.11 -0.66 1.25
C LYS A 48 13.09 0.00 0.30
N SER A 49 12.74 1.18 -0.20
CA SER A 49 13.67 2.08 -0.89
C SER A 49 13.64 3.42 -0.15
N THR A 50 13.46 4.54 -0.85
CA THR A 50 13.11 5.83 -0.23
C THR A 50 11.76 5.78 0.47
N GLU A 51 10.84 4.95 -0.01
CA GLU A 51 9.52 4.71 0.57
C GLU A 51 9.29 3.20 0.78
N LEU A 52 8.30 2.86 1.61
CA LEU A 52 7.76 1.51 1.65
C LEU A 52 6.97 1.26 0.38
N VAL A 53 7.22 0.13 -0.27
CA VAL A 53 6.56 -0.27 -1.50
C VAL A 53 5.72 -1.53 -1.26
N PHE A 54 4.45 -1.47 -1.66
CA PHE A 54 3.44 -2.48 -1.45
C PHE A 54 2.97 -3.01 -2.80
N MET A 55 2.63 -4.30 -2.88
CA MET A 55 2.02 -4.84 -4.08
C MET A 55 0.60 -4.32 -4.19
N LYS A 56 0.22 -3.80 -5.38
CA LYS A 56 -1.11 -3.25 -5.62
C LYS A 56 -2.19 -4.28 -5.30
N GLN A 57 -2.00 -5.52 -5.74
CA GLN A 57 -2.94 -6.61 -5.46
C GLN A 57 -3.10 -6.88 -3.96
N ASP A 58 -2.01 -6.87 -3.18
CA ASP A 58 -2.11 -7.13 -1.74
C ASP A 58 -2.95 -6.06 -1.03
N ILE A 59 -2.81 -4.79 -1.45
CA ILE A 59 -3.61 -3.68 -0.93
C ILE A 59 -5.08 -3.84 -1.31
N LEU A 60 -5.38 -4.17 -2.57
CA LEU A 60 -6.76 -4.40 -3.02
C LEU A 60 -7.40 -5.60 -2.31
N ASP A 61 -6.67 -6.70 -2.15
CA ASP A 61 -7.15 -7.86 -1.41
C ASP A 61 -7.48 -7.50 0.04
N TRP A 62 -6.62 -6.68 0.68
CA TRP A 62 -6.87 -6.21 2.04
C TRP A 62 -8.10 -5.31 2.15
N GLU A 63 -8.29 -4.39 1.20
CA GLU A 63 -9.50 -3.57 1.11
C GLU A 63 -10.77 -4.43 0.92
N ASN A 64 -10.63 -5.60 0.29
CA ASN A 64 -11.70 -6.60 0.15
C ASN A 64 -11.83 -7.54 1.37
N GLY A 65 -11.10 -7.28 2.46
CA GLY A 65 -11.23 -7.99 3.73
C GLY A 65 -10.23 -9.13 3.96
N LYS A 66 -9.29 -9.37 3.04
CA LYS A 66 -8.20 -10.33 3.28
C LYS A 66 -7.27 -9.79 4.37
N GLN A 67 -6.92 -10.65 5.33
CA GLN A 67 -5.94 -10.31 6.36
C GLN A 67 -4.61 -10.97 6.03
N PHE A 68 -3.51 -10.23 6.18
CA PHE A 68 -2.15 -10.70 5.95
C PHE A 68 -1.45 -10.94 7.29
N GLU A 69 -0.80 -12.09 7.47
CA GLU A 69 -0.05 -12.43 8.70
C GLU A 69 1.35 -11.76 8.79
#